data_AF-A0A935EZD2-F1
#
_entry.id   AF-A0A935EZD2-F1
#
_cell.length_a   1.000
_cell.length_b   1.000
_cell.length_c   1.000
_cell.angle_alpha   90.00
_cell.angle_beta   90.00
_cell.angle_gamma   90.00
#
_symmetry.space_group_name_H-M   'P 1'
#
loop_
_entity.id
_entity.type
_entity.pdbx_description
1 polymer ?
#
loop_
_entity_poly.entity_id
_entity_poly.type
_entity_poly.pdbx_seq_one_letter_code
_entity_poly.pdbx_strand_id
1 'polypeptide(L)'
;MCGIAGIIKFKGGVTDADVMPMIDAQAHRGPDAWGVWNDGQCALGHRRLSIIDLSEAGRQPMSNDDGSIQITFNGEIYNFQQLRKDLEGLGHRFRTRTDTEVIIRAYEQWGVDCISKLRGMFAFGIWDGPRRRLILARDRAGKKPLFYSRTGDRFYFASGCRGCYPIRNPA
;
A
#
# COMPACT_ATOMS: atom_id res chain seq x y z
N MET A 1 -7.10 -1.55 -13.11
CA MET A 1 -7.33 -1.33 -11.67
C MET A 1 -6.02 -1.68 -11.00
N CYS A 2 -5.39 -0.82 -10.20
CA CYS A 2 -4.10 -1.12 -9.58
C CYS A 2 -4.09 -2.46 -8.79
N GLY A 3 -2.90 -3.01 -8.58
CA GLY A 3 -2.64 -4.17 -7.73
C GLY A 3 -1.73 -3.78 -6.58
N ILE A 4 -2.07 -4.20 -5.36
CA ILE A 4 -1.16 -4.10 -4.21
C ILE A 4 -0.73 -5.48 -3.77
N ALA A 5 0.49 -5.59 -3.26
CA ALA A 5 0.98 -6.78 -2.60
C ALA A 5 1.97 -6.42 -1.48
N GLY A 6 2.16 -7.34 -0.55
CA GLY A 6 3.27 -7.26 0.40
C GLY A 6 3.43 -8.50 1.25
N ILE A 7 4.63 -8.62 1.80
CA ILE A 7 5.08 -9.75 2.59
C ILE A 7 5.80 -9.24 3.85
N ILE A 8 5.49 -9.84 4.99
CA ILE A 8 6.26 -9.70 6.23
C ILE A 8 6.91 -11.03 6.53
N LYS A 9 8.18 -11.00 6.94
CA LYS A 9 8.87 -12.13 7.55
C LYS A 9 9.07 -11.85 9.04
N PHE A 10 8.53 -12.73 9.90
CA PHE A 10 8.72 -12.65 11.35
C PHE A 10 10.10 -13.15 11.79
N LYS A 11 10.78 -13.92 10.94
CA LYS A 11 12.17 -14.36 11.11
C LYS A 11 12.94 -14.22 9.80
N GLY A 12 14.23 -13.89 9.91
CA GLY A 12 15.08 -13.64 8.76
C GLY A 12 14.75 -12.34 8.03
N GLY A 13 15.36 -12.17 6.84
CA GLY A 13 15.22 -10.99 6.01
C GLY A 13 14.27 -11.19 4.83
N VAL A 14 13.58 -10.13 4.43
CA VAL A 14 12.81 -10.04 3.18
C VAL A 14 13.54 -9.15 2.18
N THR A 15 13.44 -9.47 0.90
CA THR A 15 14.03 -8.69 -0.18
C THR A 15 12.97 -8.40 -1.26
N ASP A 16 13.28 -7.52 -2.20
CA ASP A 16 12.40 -7.24 -3.34
C ASP A 16 12.03 -8.51 -4.13
N ALA A 17 12.95 -9.50 -4.18
CA ALA A 17 12.71 -10.77 -4.86
C ALA A 17 11.58 -11.60 -4.23
N ASP A 18 11.27 -11.38 -2.94
CA ASP A 18 10.17 -12.08 -2.27
C ASP A 18 8.79 -11.53 -2.69
N VAL A 19 8.69 -10.23 -3.03
CA VAL A 19 7.42 -9.59 -3.41
C VAL A 19 7.23 -9.51 -4.93
N MET A 20 8.30 -9.55 -5.72
CA MET A 20 8.25 -9.43 -7.18
C MET A 20 7.29 -10.45 -7.84
N PRO A 21 7.31 -11.76 -7.49
CA PRO A 21 6.39 -12.73 -8.09
C PRO A 21 4.91 -12.38 -7.81
N MET A 22 4.60 -11.84 -6.63
CA MET A 22 3.25 -11.42 -6.25
C MET A 22 2.78 -10.25 -7.12
N ILE A 23 3.70 -9.35 -7.46
CA ILE A 23 3.48 -8.19 -8.33
C ILE A 23 3.33 -8.61 -9.79
N ASP A 24 4.10 -9.59 -10.26
CA ASP A 24 4.00 -10.13 -11.61
C ASP A 24 2.69 -10.88 -11.86
N ALA A 25 2.23 -11.66 -10.88
CA ALA A 25 0.91 -12.30 -10.94
C ALA A 25 -0.25 -11.30 -11.07
N GLN A 26 0.01 -10.00 -10.81
CA GLN A 26 -0.94 -8.91 -10.91
C GLN A 26 -0.66 -7.95 -12.08
N ALA A 27 0.25 -8.27 -13.01
CA ALA A 27 0.59 -7.37 -14.12
C ALA A 27 -0.64 -6.92 -14.95
N HIS A 28 -1.61 -7.83 -15.19
CA HIS A 28 -2.87 -7.54 -15.88
C HIS A 28 -3.74 -6.45 -15.21
N ARG A 29 -3.53 -6.17 -13.93
CA ARG A 29 -4.26 -5.16 -13.16
C ARG A 29 -3.74 -3.75 -13.44
N GLY A 30 -2.41 -3.61 -13.54
CA GLY A 30 -1.71 -2.34 -13.72
C GLY A 30 -0.46 -2.51 -14.60
N PRO A 31 -0.63 -2.47 -15.94
CA PRO A 31 0.47 -2.68 -16.88
C PRO A 31 1.40 -1.47 -17.03
N ASP A 32 0.97 -0.27 -16.60
CA ASP A 32 1.64 0.98 -16.97
C ASP A 32 2.88 1.27 -16.12
N ALA A 33 2.84 0.93 -14.84
CA ALA A 33 3.98 1.10 -13.94
C ALA A 33 3.95 0.09 -12.80
N TRP A 34 5.11 -0.12 -12.19
CA TRP A 34 5.26 -0.96 -11.02
C TRP A 34 6.31 -0.38 -10.07
N GLY A 35 6.29 -0.83 -8.83
CA GLY A 35 7.27 -0.47 -7.83
C GLY A 35 7.30 -1.47 -6.69
N VAL A 36 8.45 -1.56 -6.05
CA VAL A 36 8.71 -2.38 -4.87
C VAL A 36 9.50 -1.56 -3.86
N TRP A 37 9.35 -1.91 -2.59
CA TRP A 37 10.13 -1.35 -1.50
C TRP A 37 10.29 -2.41 -0.41
N ASN A 38 11.42 -2.43 0.29
CA ASN A 38 11.60 -3.25 1.49
C ASN A 38 12.52 -2.58 2.52
N ASP A 39 12.43 -3.02 3.78
CA ASP A 39 13.36 -2.66 4.88
C ASP A 39 14.01 -3.87 5.55
N GLY A 40 14.02 -5.01 4.87
CA GLY A 40 14.50 -6.28 5.45
C GLY A 40 13.49 -7.02 6.32
N GLN A 41 12.41 -6.40 6.82
CA GLN A 41 11.34 -7.11 7.54
C GLN A 41 10.03 -7.16 6.75
N CYS A 42 9.70 -6.06 6.08
CA CYS A 42 8.52 -5.93 5.21
C CYS A 42 8.97 -5.60 3.79
N ALA A 43 8.31 -6.21 2.80
CA ALA A 43 8.37 -5.77 1.42
C ALA A 43 6.97 -5.45 0.92
N LEU A 44 6.82 -4.30 0.27
CA LEU A 44 5.59 -3.82 -0.34
C LEU A 44 5.80 -3.73 -1.85
N GLY A 45 4.74 -3.94 -2.61
CA GLY A 45 4.75 -3.74 -4.05
C GLY A 45 3.45 -3.17 -4.57
N HIS A 46 3.53 -2.60 -5.77
CA HIS A 46 2.42 -1.96 -6.44
C HIS A 46 2.46 -2.18 -7.96
N ARG A 47 1.29 -2.42 -8.57
CA ARG A 47 1.02 -2.38 -10.02
C ARG A 47 0.05 -1.24 -10.29
N ARG A 48 0.40 -0.33 -11.19
CA ARG A 48 -0.36 0.88 -11.48
C ARG A 48 -1.07 0.76 -12.82
N LEU A 49 -2.38 1.01 -12.82
CA LEU A 49 -3.11 1.39 -14.03
C LEU A 49 -3.32 2.90 -13.97
N SER A 50 -2.79 3.61 -14.95
CA SER A 50 -2.79 5.06 -15.03
C SER A 50 -3.90 5.48 -15.98
N ILE A 51 -5.06 5.84 -15.43
CA ILE A 51 -6.20 6.30 -16.24
C ILE A 51 -6.12 7.82 -16.48
N ILE A 52 -5.57 8.61 -15.53
CA ILE A 52 -5.65 10.08 -15.56
C ILE A 52 -4.29 10.79 -15.41
N ASP A 53 -3.28 10.18 -14.78
CA ASP A 53 -1.97 10.83 -14.59
C ASP A 53 -0.84 9.80 -14.45
N LEU A 54 0.28 9.97 -15.16
CA LEU A 54 1.50 9.15 -15.10
C LEU A 54 2.62 9.81 -14.27
N SER A 55 2.34 10.91 -13.57
CA SER A 55 3.35 11.65 -12.82
C SER A 55 4.08 10.79 -11.78
N GLU A 56 5.38 11.04 -11.62
CA GLU A 56 6.20 10.42 -10.59
C GLU A 56 5.67 10.67 -9.17
N ALA A 57 4.90 11.75 -8.98
CA ALA A 57 4.29 12.11 -7.71
C ALA A 57 3.31 11.05 -7.18
N GLY A 58 2.81 10.15 -8.04
CA GLY A 58 1.94 9.04 -7.67
C GLY A 58 2.62 7.67 -7.64
N ARG A 59 3.96 7.62 -7.63
CA ARG A 59 4.71 6.36 -7.57
C ARG A 59 4.48 5.67 -6.22
N GLN A 60 4.32 4.35 -6.27
CA GLN A 60 4.07 3.52 -5.10
C GLN A 60 4.98 2.28 -5.11
N PRO A 61 5.38 1.72 -3.96
CA PRO A 61 5.04 2.18 -2.59
C PRO A 61 5.51 3.61 -2.29
N MET A 62 4.67 4.39 -1.61
CA MET A 62 4.91 5.81 -1.31
C MET A 62 5.35 5.96 0.14
N SER A 63 6.36 6.79 0.39
CA SER A 63 6.87 7.05 1.73
C SER A 63 6.33 8.35 2.32
N ASN A 64 6.38 8.46 3.64
CA ASN A 64 6.39 9.77 4.31
C ASN A 64 7.73 10.50 4.08
N ASP A 65 7.98 11.60 4.81
CA ASP A 65 9.13 12.47 4.56
C ASP A 65 10.47 11.83 4.92
N ASP A 66 10.52 11.06 6.00
CA ASP A 66 11.74 10.41 6.51
C ASP A 66 11.89 8.95 6.08
N GLY A 67 10.91 8.41 5.35
CA GLY A 67 10.94 7.03 4.88
C GLY A 67 10.54 5.98 5.93
N SER A 68 10.16 6.39 7.13
CA SER A 68 9.81 5.49 8.23
C SER A 68 8.43 4.83 8.07
N ILE A 69 7.55 5.43 7.26
CA ILE A 69 6.21 4.91 6.95
C ILE A 69 6.08 4.74 5.45
N GLN A 70 5.56 3.59 5.04
CA GLN A 70 5.41 3.22 3.63
C GLN A 70 3.99 2.71 3.34
N ILE A 71 3.42 3.12 2.21
CA ILE A 71 2.08 2.70 1.78
C ILE A 71 2.07 2.09 0.38
N THR A 72 1.28 1.04 0.20
CA THR A 72 0.78 0.59 -1.10
C THR A 72 -0.75 0.64 -1.10
N PHE A 73 -1.35 1.26 -2.11
CA PHE A 73 -2.75 1.66 -2.15
C PHE A 73 -3.35 1.42 -3.53
N ASN A 74 -4.49 0.74 -3.55
CA ASN A 74 -5.36 0.58 -4.72
C ASN A 74 -6.73 1.14 -4.37
N GLY A 75 -7.07 2.29 -4.94
CA GLY A 75 -8.32 2.95 -4.61
C GLY A 75 -8.39 4.37 -5.08
N GLU A 76 -9.45 5.04 -4.61
CA GLU A 76 -9.66 6.48 -4.70
C GLU A 76 -10.29 6.94 -3.39
N ILE A 77 -9.73 7.99 -2.78
CA ILE A 77 -10.32 8.65 -1.61
C ILE A 77 -11.06 9.90 -2.09
N TYR A 78 -12.39 9.84 -2.16
CA TYR A 78 -13.23 10.91 -2.69
C TYR A 78 -13.18 12.20 -1.86
N ASN A 79 -12.97 12.09 -0.54
CA ASN A 79 -12.87 13.26 0.34
C ASN A 79 -11.42 13.72 0.59
N PHE A 80 -10.45 13.32 -0.24
CA PHE A 80 -9.03 13.64 0.00
C PHE A 80 -8.75 15.15 0.05
N GLN A 81 -9.45 15.96 -0.76
CA GLN A 81 -9.27 17.42 -0.75
C GLN A 81 -9.71 18.06 0.56
N GLN A 82 -10.80 17.57 1.16
CA GLN A 82 -11.27 18.05 2.46
C GLN A 82 -10.29 17.61 3.56
N LEU A 83 -9.91 16.33 3.58
CA LEU A 83 -8.95 15.81 4.56
C LEU A 83 -7.60 16.51 4.47
N ARG A 84 -7.14 16.84 3.27
CA ARG A 84 -5.93 17.62 3.05
C ARG A 84 -6.01 18.97 3.76
N LYS A 85 -7.10 19.72 3.57
CA LYS A 85 -7.30 21.02 4.24
C LYS A 85 -7.30 20.86 5.76
N ASP A 86 -7.98 19.84 6.27
CA ASP A 86 -8.03 19.57 7.71
C ASP A 86 -6.62 19.29 8.27
N LEU A 87 -5.82 18.49 7.55
CA LEU A 87 -4.44 18.15 7.93
C LEU A 87 -3.48 19.33 7.78
N GLU A 88 -3.62 20.15 6.75
CA GLU A 88 -2.86 21.41 6.58
C GLU A 88 -3.16 22.36 7.77
N GLY A 89 -4.42 22.44 8.21
CA GLY A 89 -4.82 23.17 9.42
C GLY A 89 -4.23 22.62 10.72
N LEU A 90 -3.85 21.34 10.74
CA LEU A 90 -3.14 20.68 11.84
C LEU A 90 -1.60 20.76 11.69
N GLY A 91 -1.10 21.47 10.68
CA GLY A 91 0.34 21.71 10.48
C GLY A 91 1.04 20.73 9.54
N HIS A 92 0.32 19.80 8.91
CA HIS A 92 0.91 18.87 7.94
C HIS A 92 1.29 19.58 6.65
N ARG A 93 2.39 19.14 6.03
CA ARG A 93 2.85 19.60 4.72
C ARG A 93 2.71 18.49 3.69
N PHE A 94 2.40 18.86 2.46
CA PHE A 94 2.18 17.92 1.36
C PHE A 94 3.15 18.21 0.21
N ARG A 95 3.74 17.15 -0.34
CA ARG A 95 4.69 17.18 -1.47
C ARG A 95 4.01 16.90 -2.79
N THR A 96 2.91 16.16 -2.76
CA THR A 96 2.12 15.73 -3.91
C THR A 96 0.69 16.25 -3.79
N ARG A 97 -0.12 16.02 -4.83
CA ARG A 97 -1.58 16.27 -4.82
C ARG A 97 -2.38 14.96 -4.78
N THR A 98 -1.73 13.85 -4.44
CA THR A 98 -2.34 12.53 -4.45
C THR A 98 -3.16 12.29 -3.19
N ASP A 99 -4.19 11.47 -3.32
CA ASP A 99 -4.93 10.93 -2.18
C ASP A 99 -4.07 9.97 -1.33
N THR A 100 -3.10 9.30 -1.94
CA THR A 100 -2.18 8.39 -1.26
C THR A 100 -1.41 9.12 -0.16
N GLU A 101 -0.89 10.32 -0.42
CA GLU A 101 -0.20 11.11 0.60
C GLU A 101 -1.16 11.56 1.72
N VAL A 102 -2.43 11.85 1.40
CA VAL A 102 -3.45 12.16 2.41
C VAL A 102 -3.65 10.99 3.37
N ILE A 103 -3.58 9.74 2.90
CA ILE A 103 -3.67 8.56 3.78
C ILE A 103 -2.46 8.50 4.72
N ILE A 104 -1.24 8.74 4.21
CA ILE A 104 -0.02 8.75 5.03
C ILE A 104 -0.13 9.82 6.13
N ARG A 105 -0.46 11.06 5.77
CA ARG A 105 -0.59 12.16 6.74
C ARG A 105 -1.71 11.91 7.75
N ALA A 106 -2.83 11.36 7.30
CA ALA A 106 -3.92 10.99 8.19
C ALA A 106 -3.50 9.90 9.19
N TYR A 107 -2.67 8.93 8.76
CA TYR A 107 -2.10 7.92 9.65
C TYR A 107 -1.07 8.52 10.63
N GLU A 108 -0.21 9.44 10.19
CA GLU A 108 0.71 10.15 11.09
C GLU A 108 -0.04 10.95 12.17
N GLN A 109 -1.16 11.57 11.80
CA GLN A 109 -1.96 12.40 12.69
C GLN A 109 -2.87 11.63 13.65
N TRP A 110 -3.54 10.58 13.15
CA TRP A 110 -4.61 9.89 13.88
C TRP A 110 -4.38 8.38 14.04
N GLY A 111 -3.24 7.86 13.59
CA GLY A 111 -2.98 6.42 13.61
C GLY A 111 -4.04 5.63 12.84
N VAL A 112 -4.50 4.51 13.40
CA VAL A 112 -5.51 3.65 12.77
C VAL A 112 -6.89 4.30 12.69
N ASP A 113 -7.18 5.29 13.55
CA ASP A 113 -8.47 5.97 13.57
C ASP A 113 -8.70 6.81 12.32
N CYS A 114 -7.64 7.08 11.53
CA CYS A 114 -7.72 7.73 10.24
C CYS A 114 -8.67 7.00 9.28
N ILE A 115 -8.80 5.67 9.38
CA ILE A 115 -9.62 4.83 8.50
C ILE A 115 -11.09 5.27 8.55
N SER A 116 -11.58 5.66 9.75
CA SER A 116 -12.95 6.14 9.94
C SER A 116 -13.27 7.45 9.19
N LYS A 117 -12.24 8.20 8.81
CA LYS A 117 -12.34 9.49 8.12
C LYS A 117 -12.26 9.34 6.59
N LEU A 118 -11.84 8.18 6.08
CA LEU A 118 -11.69 7.94 4.65
C LEU A 118 -13.04 7.63 4.00
N ARG A 119 -13.39 8.38 2.95
CA ARG A 119 -14.56 8.12 2.11
C ARG A 119 -14.08 7.78 0.71
N GLY A 120 -14.32 6.56 0.26
CA GLY A 120 -13.77 6.09 -1.00
C GLY A 120 -14.03 4.63 -1.27
N MET A 121 -13.39 4.14 -2.33
CA MET A 121 -13.22 2.71 -2.60
C MET A 121 -11.73 2.42 -2.52
N PHE A 122 -11.30 1.55 -1.60
CA PHE A 122 -9.87 1.40 -1.34
C PHE A 122 -9.51 0.07 -0.73
N ALA A 123 -8.29 -0.35 -1.02
CA ALA A 123 -7.52 -1.30 -0.24
C ALA A 123 -6.10 -0.74 -0.12
N PHE A 124 -5.51 -0.79 1.07
CA PHE A 124 -4.12 -0.41 1.27
C PHE A 124 -3.40 -1.26 2.32
N GLY A 125 -2.08 -1.25 2.24
CA GLY A 125 -1.19 -1.68 3.29
C GLY A 125 -0.24 -0.55 3.68
N ILE A 126 -0.21 -0.19 4.96
CA ILE A 126 0.77 0.74 5.55
C ILE A 126 1.74 -0.05 6.41
N TRP A 127 3.03 0.06 6.13
CA TRP A 127 4.08 -0.38 7.02
C TRP A 127 4.60 0.80 7.84
N ASP A 128 4.49 0.67 9.17
CA ASP A 128 5.07 1.57 10.16
C ASP A 128 6.34 0.91 10.70
N GLY A 129 7.49 1.30 10.16
CA GLY A 129 8.80 0.74 10.49
C GLY A 129 9.17 0.90 11.96
N PRO A 130 9.06 2.11 12.55
CA PRO A 130 9.34 2.34 13.97
C PRO A 130 8.54 1.43 14.91
N ARG A 131 7.27 1.16 14.58
CA ARG A 131 6.40 0.27 15.38
C ARG A 131 6.42 -1.18 14.90
N ARG A 132 7.13 -1.51 13.83
CA ARG A 132 7.13 -2.81 13.15
C ARG A 132 5.73 -3.36 12.92
N ARG A 133 4.85 -2.51 12.39
CA ARG A 133 3.42 -2.81 12.24
C ARG A 133 2.97 -2.66 10.80
N LEU A 134 2.31 -3.70 10.27
CA LEU A 134 1.52 -3.62 9.04
C LEU A 134 0.05 -3.35 9.38
N ILE A 135 -0.50 -2.32 8.77
CA ILE A 135 -1.92 -1.98 8.83
C ILE A 135 -2.50 -2.29 7.47
N LEU A 136 -3.48 -3.20 7.44
CA LEU A 136 -4.27 -3.49 6.25
C LEU A 136 -5.67 -2.94 6.42
N ALA A 137 -6.14 -2.18 5.42
CA ALA A 137 -7.48 -1.62 5.44
C ALA A 137 -8.17 -1.81 4.08
N ARG A 138 -9.49 -1.94 4.13
CA ARG A 138 -10.37 -2.07 2.97
C ARG A 138 -11.61 -1.20 3.18
N ASP A 139 -12.17 -0.66 2.10
CA ASP A 139 -13.39 0.13 2.16
C ASP A 139 -14.59 -0.68 2.68
N ARG A 140 -15.57 0.02 3.24
CA ARG A 140 -16.73 -0.56 3.93
C ARG A 140 -17.56 -1.51 3.05
N ALA A 141 -17.64 -1.25 1.75
CA ALA A 141 -18.38 -2.09 0.82
C ALA A 141 -17.52 -3.21 0.21
N GLY A 142 -16.23 -3.24 0.54
CA GLY A 142 -15.29 -4.19 -0.03
C GLY A 142 -15.09 -4.03 -1.54
N LYS A 143 -15.22 -2.82 -2.10
CA LYS A 143 -15.11 -2.61 -3.55
C LYS A 143 -13.73 -3.00 -4.09
N LYS A 144 -12.65 -2.66 -3.37
CA LYS A 144 -11.29 -3.05 -3.79
C LYS A 144 -10.89 -4.36 -3.12
N PRO A 145 -10.44 -5.38 -3.86
CA PRO A 145 -10.08 -6.67 -3.29
C PRO A 145 -8.81 -6.57 -2.44
N LEU A 146 -8.82 -7.26 -1.30
CA LEU A 146 -7.68 -7.45 -0.41
C LEU A 146 -7.78 -8.85 0.19
N PHE A 147 -6.82 -9.69 -0.16
CA PHE A 147 -6.65 -11.03 0.35
C PHE A 147 -5.40 -11.07 1.22
N TYR A 148 -5.37 -11.96 2.20
CA TYR A 148 -4.18 -12.21 3.01
C TYR A 148 -4.06 -13.69 3.34
N SER A 149 -2.85 -14.13 3.63
CA SER A 149 -2.55 -15.47 4.10
C SER A 149 -1.37 -15.44 5.07
N ARG A 150 -1.27 -16.46 5.93
CA ARG A 150 -0.12 -16.65 6.81
C ARG A 150 0.36 -18.08 6.67
N THR A 151 1.65 -18.24 6.39
CA THR A 151 2.30 -19.55 6.24
C THR A 151 3.61 -19.53 7.02
N GLY A 152 3.68 -20.30 8.10
CA GLY A 152 4.84 -20.33 8.98
C GLY A 152 5.18 -18.95 9.55
N ASP A 153 6.40 -18.48 9.27
CA ASP A 153 6.94 -17.19 9.68
C ASP A 153 6.67 -16.06 8.68
N ARG A 154 5.79 -16.27 7.72
CA ARG A 154 5.47 -15.29 6.67
C ARG A 154 4.01 -14.90 6.68
N PHE A 155 3.76 -13.62 6.50
CA PHE A 155 2.44 -13.06 6.28
C PHE A 155 2.41 -12.39 4.91
N TYR A 156 1.37 -12.66 4.13
CA TYR A 156 1.20 -12.17 2.75
C TYR A 156 -0.11 -11.42 2.64
N PHE A 157 -0.14 -10.40 1.79
CA PHE A 157 -1.38 -9.80 1.30
C PHE A 157 -1.28 -9.41 -0.16
N ALA A 158 -2.41 -9.40 -0.86
CA ALA A 158 -2.48 -8.93 -2.24
C ALA A 158 -3.91 -8.59 -2.70
N SER A 159 -4.05 -7.81 -3.77
CA SER A 159 -5.33 -7.56 -4.46
C SER A 159 -5.96 -8.79 -5.15
N GLY A 160 -5.30 -9.94 -5.22
CA GLY A 160 -5.84 -11.15 -5.86
C GLY A 160 -5.26 -12.41 -5.25
N CYS A 161 -6.05 -13.48 -5.19
CA CYS A 161 -5.69 -14.72 -4.50
C CYS A 161 -4.37 -15.33 -4.98
N ARG A 162 -4.06 -15.24 -6.29
CA ARG A 162 -2.79 -15.73 -6.86
C ARG A 162 -1.57 -15.03 -6.27
N GLY A 163 -1.72 -13.76 -5.86
CA GLY A 163 -0.65 -13.01 -5.20
C GLY A 163 -0.51 -13.33 -3.71
N CYS A 164 -1.45 -14.07 -3.10
CA CYS A 164 -1.40 -14.44 -1.66
C CYS A 164 -0.90 -15.87 -1.42
N TYR A 165 -0.66 -16.64 -2.47
CA TYR A 165 -0.01 -17.93 -2.35
C TYR A 165 1.50 -17.73 -2.52
N PRO A 166 2.35 -18.46 -1.78
CA PRO A 166 3.72 -18.63 -2.22
C PRO A 166 3.61 -19.16 -3.66
N ILE A 167 4.04 -18.35 -4.62
CA ILE A 167 4.21 -18.84 -5.99
C ILE A 167 5.31 -19.87 -5.85
N ARG A 168 4.89 -21.13 -5.68
CA ARG A 168 5.80 -22.27 -5.76
C ARG A 168 6.41 -22.12 -7.13
N ASN A 169 7.69 -21.79 -7.18
CA ASN A 169 8.45 -21.92 -8.39
C ASN A 169 8.21 -23.37 -8.84
N PRO A 170 7.62 -23.63 -10.02
CA PRO A 170 7.71 -24.97 -10.56
C PRO A 170 9.22 -25.25 -10.67
N ALA A 171 9.65 -26.29 -9.96
CA ALA A 171 11.02 -26.79 -10.04
C ALA A 171 11.37 -27.16 -11.48
#